data_AF-A0A672QGC9-F1
#
_entry.id   AF-A0A672QGC9-F1
#
_cell.length_a   1.000
_cell.length_b   1.000
_cell.length_c   1.000
_cell.angle_alpha   90.00
_cell.angle_beta   90.00
_cell.angle_gamma   90.00
#
_symmetry.space_group_name_H-M   'P 1'
#
loop_
_entity.id
_entity.type
_entity.pdbx_description
1 polymer ?
#
loop_
_entity_poly.entity_id
_entity_poly.type
_entity_poly.pdbx_seq_one_letter_code
_entity_poly.pdbx_strand_id
1 'polypeptide(L)'
;MLFTFTSDVINYLREYSSKWTLYLVKWKGYPESSNTWEPRRNLKCIDLLNQFWEDLNAEMQRQKKRAAPRRLDPATVSQLIQRAKLRQTLKQWETHLNGLGTHKGHIYVRNQVDLEGPPKNFTYINDYKVGDGIMLNEVSVGCECTDCLGNPVEGCCAGASQHKFAYNELGQVRIRPGLPIYECNKRCHCGIDCPNRVVQRGIQYSLCIFKTDNGRGWGVKTMERIRKNTFVMEYVGEIITTEEADCRGHIYDKEGATYLFDLDYVDDEYTVDAAHYGNISHFVNHSCDPNLQVYNVFIDNLDERLPRIAFFATRGIKAGEELTFDYKMKSKWGSAKKKNLACVLMCSLEPCTGLFS
;
A
#
# COMPACT_ATOMS: atom_id res chain seq x y z
N MET A 1 -24.01 37.29 15.39
CA MET A 1 -24.58 35.93 15.36
C MET A 1 -23.49 34.99 15.83
N LEU A 2 -23.63 34.41 17.03
CA LEU A 2 -22.64 33.51 17.62
C LEU A 2 -22.71 32.16 16.89
N PHE A 3 -21.83 31.94 15.91
CA PHE A 3 -21.67 30.64 15.29
C PHE A 3 -20.85 29.74 16.24
N THR A 4 -21.56 29.03 17.10
CA THR A 4 -21.04 27.80 17.70
C THR A 4 -20.98 26.71 16.62
N PHE A 5 -20.18 25.66 16.85
CA PHE A 5 -20.20 24.33 16.20
C PHE A 5 -19.03 23.96 15.27
N THR A 6 -18.04 23.35 15.92
CA THR A 6 -17.22 22.15 15.60
C THR A 6 -17.02 21.57 14.18
N SER A 7 -17.87 21.77 13.16
CA SER A 7 -17.83 20.94 11.93
C SER A 7 -17.35 21.64 10.65
N ASP A 8 -17.14 22.94 10.68
CA ASP A 8 -17.11 23.73 9.44
C ASP A 8 -15.81 24.50 9.20
N VAL A 9 -14.65 23.98 9.61
CA VAL A 9 -13.38 24.67 9.35
C VAL A 9 -12.45 23.88 8.43
N ILE A 10 -12.05 24.51 7.33
CA ILE A 10 -11.18 23.92 6.30
C ILE A 10 -9.70 24.30 6.50
N ASN A 11 -9.39 25.52 6.96
CA ASN A 11 -8.03 25.96 7.29
C ASN A 11 -8.00 27.26 8.13
N TYR A 12 -6.82 27.61 8.67
CA TYR A 12 -6.57 28.85 9.40
C TYR A 12 -5.35 29.64 8.94
N LEU A 13 -5.38 30.96 9.15
CA LEU A 13 -4.20 31.83 9.22
C LEU A 13 -4.17 32.55 10.57
N ARG A 14 -2.98 32.85 11.08
CA ARG A 14 -2.80 33.49 12.39
C ARG A 14 -2.35 34.94 12.24
N GLU A 15 -3.01 35.84 12.97
CA GLU A 15 -2.55 37.21 13.18
C GLU A 15 -2.62 37.54 14.67
N TYR A 16 -1.55 38.14 15.21
CA TYR A 16 -1.55 38.67 16.57
C TYR A 16 -2.13 40.07 16.58
N SER A 17 -3.26 40.23 17.26
CA SER A 17 -3.68 41.52 17.81
C SER A 17 -3.00 41.73 19.16
N SER A 18 -2.79 42.97 19.57
CA SER A 18 -2.10 43.37 20.82
C SER A 18 -2.69 42.76 22.11
N LYS A 19 -3.85 42.08 22.06
CA LYS A 19 -4.48 41.38 23.20
C LYS A 19 -4.94 39.93 22.94
N TRP A 20 -5.04 39.45 21.70
CA TRP A 20 -5.65 38.14 21.39
C TRP A 20 -5.00 37.44 20.18
N THR A 21 -5.00 36.10 20.18
CA THR A 21 -4.70 35.30 18.97
C THR A 21 -5.99 35.07 18.17
N LEU A 22 -6.00 35.54 16.93
CA LEU A 22 -7.11 35.34 15.98
C LEU A 22 -6.70 34.34 14.90
N TYR A 23 -7.69 33.60 14.40
CA TYR A 23 -7.54 32.62 13.34
C TYR A 23 -8.51 32.93 12.20
N LEU A 24 -8.03 33.03 10.95
CA LEU A 24 -8.88 33.23 9.78
C LEU A 24 -9.54 31.91 9.37
N VAL A 25 -10.82 31.76 9.63
CA VAL A 25 -11.56 30.51 9.46
C VAL A 25 -12.11 30.39 8.03
N LYS A 26 -11.76 29.29 7.34
CA LYS A 26 -12.46 28.90 6.10
C LYS A 26 -13.69 28.07 6.41
N TRP A 27 -14.88 28.63 6.21
CA TRP A 27 -16.16 27.98 6.51
C TRP A 27 -16.54 26.92 5.47
N LYS A 28 -16.97 25.74 5.93
CA LYS A 28 -17.48 24.64 5.09
C LYS A 28 -18.78 25.04 4.40
N GLY A 29 -18.90 24.76 3.11
CA GLY A 29 -20.10 25.08 2.33
C GLY A 29 -20.21 26.55 1.88
N TYR A 30 -19.29 27.43 2.29
CA TYR A 30 -19.27 28.83 1.89
C TYR A 30 -18.10 29.11 0.91
N PRO A 31 -18.12 30.22 0.15
CA PRO A 31 -16.96 30.66 -0.65
C PRO A 31 -15.81 31.19 0.23
N GLU A 32 -14.61 31.35 -0.33
CA GLU A 32 -13.45 31.91 0.41
C GLU A 32 -13.65 33.38 0.83
N SER A 33 -14.53 34.11 0.15
CA SER A 33 -14.92 35.48 0.51
C SER A 33 -15.66 35.58 1.85
N SER A 34 -16.18 34.46 2.36
CA SER A 34 -16.89 34.40 3.64
C SER A 34 -15.99 34.12 4.84
N ASN A 35 -14.66 34.06 4.66
CA ASN A 35 -13.74 33.77 5.76
C ASN A 35 -13.78 34.87 6.84
N THR A 36 -13.81 34.48 8.11
CA THR A 36 -13.84 35.43 9.25
C THR A 36 -12.69 35.18 10.23
N TRP A 37 -12.25 36.24 10.90
CA TRP A 37 -11.24 36.13 11.96
C TRP A 37 -11.91 35.79 13.30
N GLU A 38 -11.63 34.60 13.83
CA GLU A 38 -12.22 34.10 15.07
C GLU A 38 -11.18 33.95 16.19
N PRO A 39 -11.49 34.33 17.44
CA PRO A 39 -10.63 34.06 18.58
C PRO A 39 -10.62 32.57 18.92
N ARG A 40 -9.50 32.08 19.50
CA ARG A 40 -9.32 30.67 19.92
C ARG A 40 -10.50 30.08 20.71
N ARG A 41 -11.14 30.90 21.57
CA ARG A 41 -12.29 30.48 22.41
C ARG A 41 -13.55 30.11 21.62
N ASN A 42 -13.69 30.61 20.39
CA ASN A 42 -14.81 30.29 19.51
C ASN A 42 -14.58 28.97 18.75
N LEU A 43 -13.34 28.49 18.68
CA LEU A 43 -12.94 27.33 17.90
C LEU A 43 -12.97 26.07 18.75
N LYS A 44 -13.93 25.18 18.46
CA LYS A 44 -14.11 23.90 19.15
C LYS A 44 -13.50 22.70 18.43
N CYS A 45 -12.93 22.90 17.24
CA CYS A 45 -12.29 21.89 16.41
C CYS A 45 -10.81 21.70 16.80
N ILE A 46 -10.61 21.02 17.92
CA ILE A 46 -9.28 20.82 18.54
C ILE A 46 -8.32 20.10 17.59
N ASP A 47 -8.77 19.06 16.88
CA ASP A 47 -7.91 18.28 15.99
C ASP A 47 -7.38 19.10 14.81
N LEU A 48 -8.23 19.92 14.20
CA LEU A 48 -7.83 20.82 13.12
C LEU A 48 -6.85 21.89 13.59
N LEU A 49 -7.02 22.37 14.82
CA LEU A 49 -6.08 23.32 15.42
C LEU A 49 -4.74 22.67 15.71
N ASN A 50 -4.74 21.45 16.27
CA ASN A 50 -3.50 20.69 16.50
C ASN A 50 -2.78 20.44 15.18
N GLN A 51 -3.52 20.04 14.14
CA GLN A 51 -2.96 19.81 12.82
C GLN A 51 -2.33 21.09 12.25
N PHE A 52 -3.04 22.22 12.31
CA PHE A 52 -2.50 23.51 11.87
C PHE A 52 -1.18 23.85 12.59
N TRP A 53 -1.11 23.61 13.89
CA TRP A 53 0.11 23.87 14.66
C TRP A 53 1.25 22.93 14.28
N GLU A 54 0.96 21.66 14.00
CA GLU A 54 1.95 20.72 13.47
C GLU A 54 2.51 21.20 12.12
N ASP A 55 1.66 21.62 11.18
CA ASP A 55 2.14 22.12 9.89
C ASP A 55 2.94 23.42 10.03
N LEU A 56 2.47 24.34 10.88
CA LEU A 56 3.18 25.59 11.13
C LEU A 56 4.55 25.32 11.76
N ASN A 57 4.62 24.43 12.75
CA ASN A 57 5.88 24.06 13.38
C ASN A 57 6.82 23.38 12.37
N ALA A 58 6.31 22.47 11.54
CA ALA A 58 7.10 21.84 10.48
C ALA A 58 7.65 22.86 9.48
N GLU A 59 6.83 23.83 9.06
CA GLU A 59 7.25 24.90 8.15
C GLU A 59 8.29 25.83 8.80
N MET A 60 8.15 26.14 10.10
CA MET A 60 9.16 26.92 10.82
C MET A 60 10.50 26.18 10.90
N GLN A 61 10.48 24.86 11.15
CA GLN A 61 11.69 24.03 11.12
C GLN A 61 12.33 24.02 9.74
N ARG A 62 11.53 23.85 8.68
CA ARG A 62 12.00 23.90 7.28
C ARG A 62 12.70 25.22 6.94
N GLN A 63 12.15 26.33 7.43
CA GLN A 63 12.72 27.67 7.27
C GLN A 63 13.85 27.99 8.27
N LYS A 64 14.23 27.04 9.15
CA LYS A 64 15.21 27.20 10.23
C LYS A 64 14.89 28.36 11.18
N LYS A 65 13.59 28.63 11.41
CA LYS A 65 13.09 29.67 12.32
C LYS A 65 12.82 29.08 13.71
N ARG A 66 13.29 29.77 14.75
CA ARG A 66 13.11 29.33 16.16
C ARG A 66 11.69 29.49 16.70
N ALA A 67 10.90 30.41 16.13
CA ALA A 67 9.53 30.68 16.58
C ALA A 67 8.67 31.23 15.43
N ALA A 68 7.36 30.98 15.51
CA ALA A 68 6.39 31.55 14.58
C ALA A 68 6.29 33.08 14.78
N PRO A 69 6.37 33.89 13.70
CA PRO A 69 6.27 35.34 13.80
C PRO A 69 4.86 35.77 14.22
N ARG A 70 4.73 37.02 14.69
CA ARG A 70 3.43 37.62 15.04
C ARG A 70 2.47 37.73 13.86
N ARG A 71 3.01 37.83 12.65
CA ARG A 71 2.26 37.86 11.41
C ARG A 71 2.95 36.91 10.44
N LEU A 72 2.20 35.96 9.90
CA LEU A 72 2.71 35.03 8.90
C LEU A 72 2.86 35.78 7.57
N ASP A 73 3.96 35.54 6.87
CA ASP A 73 4.15 36.05 5.52
C ASP A 73 3.23 35.32 4.52
N PRO A 74 2.91 35.94 3.37
CA PRO A 74 2.00 35.35 2.37
C PRO A 74 2.43 33.97 1.85
N ALA A 75 3.74 33.68 1.79
CA ALA A 75 4.23 32.39 1.30
C ALA A 75 3.98 31.28 2.33
N THR A 76 4.30 31.52 3.60
CA THR A 76 3.97 30.60 4.71
C THR A 76 2.46 30.35 4.80
N VAL A 77 1.66 31.41 4.66
CA VAL A 77 0.19 31.34 4.57
C VAL A 77 -0.27 30.40 3.45
N SER A 78 0.25 30.60 2.23
CA SER A 78 -0.08 29.79 1.06
C SER A 78 0.28 28.32 1.28
N GLN A 79 1.47 28.05 1.82
CA GLN A 79 1.95 26.70 2.11
C GLN A 79 1.02 25.95 3.07
N LEU A 80 0.57 26.60 4.15
CA LEU A 80 -0.37 26.01 5.12
C LEU A 80 -1.73 25.70 4.49
N ILE A 81 -2.23 26.58 3.60
CA ILE A 81 -3.45 26.34 2.82
C ILE A 81 -3.29 25.13 1.91
N GLN A 82 -2.17 25.03 1.20
CA GLN A 82 -1.91 23.89 0.33
C GLN A 82 -1.83 22.58 1.12
N ARG A 83 -1.15 22.54 2.27
CA ARG A 83 -1.12 21.35 3.14
C ARG A 83 -2.51 20.96 3.67
N ALA A 84 -3.33 21.93 4.04
CA ALA A 84 -4.70 21.67 4.50
C ALA A 84 -5.58 21.09 3.38
N LYS A 85 -5.51 21.67 2.17
CA LYS A 85 -6.21 21.16 0.98
C LYS A 85 -5.74 19.73 0.65
N LEU A 86 -4.42 19.49 0.65
CA LEU A 86 -3.86 18.16 0.44
C LEU A 86 -4.40 17.13 1.43
N ARG A 87 -4.42 17.44 2.74
CA ARG A 87 -4.96 16.54 3.76
C ARG A 87 -6.41 16.15 3.50
N GLN A 88 -7.24 17.08 3.03
CA GLN A 88 -8.62 16.78 2.65
C GLN A 88 -8.69 15.84 1.45
N THR A 89 -7.90 16.11 0.40
CA THR A 89 -7.83 15.25 -0.79
C THR A 89 -7.34 13.84 -0.44
N LEU A 90 -6.30 13.71 0.38
CA LEU A 90 -5.80 12.41 0.82
C LEU A 90 -6.82 11.67 1.68
N LYS A 91 -7.60 12.38 2.52
CA LYS A 91 -8.66 11.76 3.32
C LYS A 91 -9.83 11.28 2.46
N GLN A 92 -10.17 11.99 1.39
CA GLN A 92 -11.18 11.54 0.43
C GLN A 92 -10.70 10.27 -0.29
N TRP A 93 -9.44 10.25 -0.72
CA TRP A 93 -8.84 9.06 -1.33
C TRP A 93 -8.79 7.88 -0.35
N GLU A 94 -8.38 8.11 0.90
CA GLU A 94 -8.42 7.11 1.98
C GLU A 94 -9.83 6.49 2.14
N THR A 95 -10.87 7.34 2.19
CA THR A 95 -12.27 6.86 2.25
C THR A 95 -12.66 6.05 1.02
N HIS A 96 -12.23 6.48 -0.18
CA HIS A 96 -12.49 5.74 -1.41
C HIS A 96 -11.82 4.36 -1.40
N LEU A 97 -10.54 4.27 -1.04
CA LEU A 97 -9.80 3.01 -0.96
C LEU A 97 -10.49 2.00 -0.03
N ASN A 98 -10.85 2.43 1.18
CA ASN A 98 -11.51 1.55 2.15
C ASN A 98 -12.98 1.25 1.81
N GLY A 99 -13.59 2.02 0.91
CA GLY A 99 -14.93 1.75 0.39
C GLY A 99 -14.97 0.70 -0.72
N LEU A 100 -13.83 0.41 -1.36
CA LEU A 100 -13.72 -0.57 -2.45
C LEU A 100 -13.50 -2.01 -1.95
N GLY A 101 -12.87 -2.18 -0.79
CA GLY A 101 -12.45 -3.49 -0.28
C GLY A 101 -13.43 -4.15 0.69
N THR A 102 -13.38 -5.49 0.75
CA THR A 102 -13.99 -6.30 1.83
C THR A 102 -12.97 -6.71 2.88
N HIS A 103 -11.72 -6.23 2.76
CA HIS A 103 -10.63 -6.56 3.65
C HIS A 103 -10.80 -5.92 5.03
N LYS A 104 -10.34 -6.62 6.08
CA LYS A 104 -10.52 -6.20 7.47
C LYS A 104 -9.59 -5.05 7.88
N GLY A 105 -8.37 -5.03 7.32
CA GLY A 105 -7.38 -4.01 7.61
C GLY A 105 -7.76 -2.64 7.04
N HIS A 106 -7.55 -1.56 7.79
CA HIS A 106 -7.80 -0.20 7.30
C HIS A 106 -6.57 0.34 6.55
N ILE A 107 -6.78 0.94 5.38
CA ILE A 107 -5.73 1.61 4.60
C ILE A 107 -5.72 3.10 4.94
N TYR A 108 -4.65 3.60 5.54
CA TYR A 108 -4.43 5.02 5.78
C TYR A 108 -3.65 5.65 4.64
N VAL A 109 -3.84 6.96 4.42
CA VAL A 109 -3.01 7.73 3.48
C VAL A 109 -2.45 8.97 4.16
N ARG A 110 -1.12 9.14 4.14
CA ARG A 110 -0.43 10.26 4.81
C ARG A 110 0.69 10.84 3.96
N ASN A 111 0.69 12.14 3.75
CA ASN A 111 1.84 12.87 3.22
C ASN A 111 2.24 13.97 4.19
N GLN A 112 3.45 13.83 4.77
CA GLN A 112 4.03 14.85 5.63
C GLN A 112 5.24 15.56 4.99
N VAL A 113 5.70 15.07 3.84
CA VAL A 113 6.99 15.43 3.22
C VAL A 113 6.82 16.58 2.24
N ASP A 114 5.90 16.44 1.28
CA ASP A 114 5.69 17.42 0.20
C ASP A 114 4.21 17.72 -0.01
N LEU A 115 3.86 18.26 -1.17
CA LEU A 115 2.50 18.65 -1.54
C LEU A 115 1.84 17.70 -2.56
N GLU A 116 2.43 16.53 -2.79
CA GLU A 116 1.90 15.56 -3.76
C GLU A 116 0.59 14.92 -3.25
N GLY A 117 -0.44 14.97 -4.09
CA GLY A 117 -1.75 14.37 -3.85
C GLY A 117 -1.86 12.91 -4.29
N PRO A 118 -3.07 12.35 -4.31
CA PRO A 118 -3.32 11.02 -4.85
C PRO A 118 -2.81 10.90 -6.31
N PRO A 119 -2.35 9.71 -6.72
CA PRO A 119 -1.94 9.46 -8.09
C PRO A 119 -3.13 9.69 -9.06
N LYS A 120 -2.88 10.37 -10.18
CA LYS A 120 -3.94 10.78 -11.12
C LYS A 120 -4.37 9.68 -12.09
N ASN A 121 -3.46 8.80 -12.48
CA ASN A 121 -3.65 7.79 -13.53
C ASN A 121 -3.58 6.36 -12.96
N PHE A 122 -4.14 6.17 -11.76
CA PHE A 122 -4.10 4.90 -11.04
C PHE A 122 -5.50 4.55 -10.54
N THR A 123 -5.94 3.34 -10.84
CA THR A 123 -7.23 2.79 -10.41
C THR A 123 -6.98 1.67 -9.41
N TYR A 124 -7.56 1.80 -8.21
CA TYR A 124 -7.42 0.78 -7.18
C TYR A 124 -8.34 -0.41 -7.49
N ILE A 125 -7.78 -1.62 -7.54
CA ILE A 125 -8.49 -2.89 -7.76
C ILE A 125 -8.16 -3.89 -6.64
N ASN A 126 -9.10 -4.78 -6.32
CA ASN A 126 -8.89 -5.81 -5.28
C ASN A 126 -8.50 -7.18 -5.86
N ASP A 127 -8.75 -7.39 -7.15
CA ASP A 127 -8.48 -8.64 -7.84
C ASP A 127 -7.95 -8.36 -9.25
N TYR A 128 -7.33 -9.35 -9.89
CA TYR A 128 -6.71 -9.19 -11.20
C TYR A 128 -7.70 -8.68 -12.24
N LYS A 129 -7.22 -7.74 -13.07
CA LYS A 129 -7.90 -7.39 -14.31
C LYS A 129 -7.31 -8.26 -15.41
N VAL A 130 -8.12 -9.10 -16.03
CA VAL A 130 -7.66 -9.98 -17.11
C VAL A 130 -7.56 -9.16 -18.40
N GLY A 131 -6.39 -9.19 -19.06
CA GLY A 131 -6.16 -8.56 -20.35
C GLY A 131 -6.84 -9.28 -21.51
N ASP A 132 -6.89 -8.62 -22.66
CA ASP A 132 -7.60 -9.11 -23.83
C ASP A 132 -7.03 -10.45 -24.32
N GLY A 133 -7.92 -11.42 -24.57
CA GLY A 133 -7.57 -12.75 -25.07
C GLY A 133 -7.07 -13.75 -24.02
N ILE A 134 -6.92 -13.34 -22.75
CA ILE A 134 -6.50 -14.22 -21.66
C ILE A 134 -7.73 -14.83 -20.98
N MET A 135 -7.69 -16.14 -20.72
CA MET A 135 -8.80 -16.88 -20.12
C MET A 135 -8.37 -17.51 -18.79
N LEU A 136 -9.02 -17.10 -17.70
CA LEU A 136 -8.87 -17.76 -16.40
C LEU A 136 -9.84 -18.95 -16.31
N ASN A 137 -9.29 -20.15 -16.28
CA ASN A 137 -10.08 -21.36 -16.13
C ASN A 137 -10.37 -21.63 -14.66
N GLU A 138 -11.65 -21.67 -14.31
CA GLU A 138 -12.06 -22.00 -12.95
C GLU A 138 -11.84 -23.49 -12.65
N VAL A 139 -11.38 -23.75 -11.45
CA VAL A 139 -11.21 -25.10 -10.92
C VAL A 139 -12.55 -25.83 -10.87
N SER A 140 -12.56 -27.05 -11.40
CA SER A 140 -13.75 -27.90 -11.47
C SER A 140 -13.99 -28.71 -10.19
N VAL A 141 -12.95 -28.86 -9.35
CA VAL A 141 -12.97 -29.73 -8.17
C VAL A 141 -12.58 -28.97 -6.90
N GLY A 142 -13.13 -29.40 -5.78
CA GLY A 142 -12.76 -28.93 -4.45
C GLY A 142 -12.74 -30.10 -3.47
N CYS A 143 -12.21 -29.88 -2.26
CA CYS A 143 -12.17 -30.93 -1.26
C CYS A 143 -13.53 -31.11 -0.57
N GLU A 144 -13.79 -32.33 -0.11
CA GLU A 144 -14.98 -32.70 0.69
C GLU A 144 -14.70 -32.67 2.21
N CYS A 145 -13.59 -32.05 2.62
CA CYS A 145 -13.19 -31.97 4.02
C CYS A 145 -14.20 -31.17 4.86
N THR A 146 -14.54 -31.69 6.04
CA THR A 146 -15.19 -30.93 7.12
C THR A 146 -14.16 -30.19 7.98
N ASP A 147 -12.99 -30.81 8.20
CA ASP A 147 -11.83 -30.22 8.86
C ASP A 147 -10.58 -30.49 8.02
N CYS A 148 -10.18 -29.51 7.20
CA CYS A 148 -9.03 -29.66 6.31
C CYS A 148 -7.72 -29.88 7.08
N LEU A 149 -7.54 -29.28 8.25
CA LEU A 149 -6.24 -29.30 8.93
C LEU A 149 -6.10 -30.52 9.85
N GLY A 150 -7.15 -30.82 10.63
CA GLY A 150 -7.12 -31.92 11.59
C GLY A 150 -7.45 -33.28 11.00
N ASN A 151 -8.34 -33.35 10.00
CA ASN A 151 -8.78 -34.59 9.37
C ASN A 151 -8.92 -34.45 7.84
N PRO A 152 -7.82 -34.17 7.12
CA PRO A 152 -7.86 -34.08 5.66
C PRO A 152 -8.27 -35.43 5.07
N VAL A 153 -9.26 -35.44 4.17
CA VAL A 153 -9.51 -36.62 3.32
C VAL A 153 -8.39 -36.74 2.28
N GLU A 154 -8.18 -37.96 1.76
CA GLU A 154 -7.31 -38.15 0.60
C GLU A 154 -7.77 -37.24 -0.54
N GLY A 155 -6.84 -36.46 -1.12
CA GLY A 155 -7.18 -35.48 -2.15
C GLY A 155 -7.71 -34.13 -1.63
N CYS A 156 -7.51 -33.77 -0.35
CA CYS A 156 -7.64 -32.38 0.10
C CYS A 156 -6.79 -31.44 -0.79
N CYS A 157 -7.12 -30.15 -0.90
CA CYS A 157 -6.39 -29.22 -1.79
C CYS A 157 -4.87 -29.17 -1.51
N ALA A 158 -4.46 -29.35 -0.24
CA ALA A 158 -3.05 -29.50 0.14
C ALA A 158 -2.39 -30.79 -0.37
N GLY A 159 -3.19 -31.78 -0.80
CA GLY A 159 -2.78 -33.01 -1.47
C GLY A 159 -2.00 -32.76 -2.76
N ALA A 160 -2.30 -31.66 -3.48
CA ALA A 160 -1.49 -31.19 -4.61
C ALA A 160 -0.04 -30.84 -4.20
N SER A 161 0.18 -30.52 -2.92
CA SER A 161 1.51 -30.31 -2.31
C SER A 161 2.01 -31.54 -1.54
N GLN A 162 1.70 -32.76 -1.99
CA GLN A 162 2.05 -34.01 -1.28
C GLN A 162 1.50 -34.03 0.16
N HIS A 163 0.27 -33.53 0.35
CA HIS A 163 -0.44 -33.45 1.63
C HIS A 163 0.23 -32.55 2.68
N LYS A 164 1.12 -31.63 2.26
CA LYS A 164 1.73 -30.65 3.16
C LYS A 164 0.95 -29.34 3.11
N PHE A 165 0.21 -29.06 4.17
CA PHE A 165 -0.42 -27.75 4.34
C PHE A 165 0.62 -26.63 4.32
N ALA A 166 0.34 -25.60 3.52
CA ALA A 166 1.17 -24.42 3.45
C ALA A 166 1.20 -23.64 4.77
N TYR A 167 0.13 -23.73 5.56
CA TYR A 167 -0.08 -22.93 6.77
C TYR A 167 -0.06 -23.76 8.06
N ASN A 168 0.30 -23.13 9.18
CA ASN A 168 -0.01 -23.64 10.51
C ASN A 168 -1.40 -23.17 10.99
N GLU A 169 -1.80 -23.59 12.19
CA GLU A 169 -3.06 -23.19 12.85
C GLU A 169 -3.20 -21.66 13.06
N LEU A 170 -2.08 -20.92 13.03
CA LEU A 170 -2.05 -19.46 13.15
C LEU A 170 -2.08 -18.75 11.79
N GLY A 171 -2.27 -19.48 10.68
CA GLY A 171 -2.26 -18.92 9.32
C GLY A 171 -0.87 -18.49 8.85
N GLN A 172 0.21 -19.00 9.45
CA GLN A 172 1.58 -18.68 9.07
C GLN A 172 2.14 -19.71 8.08
N VAL A 173 2.76 -19.23 7.01
CA VAL A 173 3.37 -20.10 5.99
C VAL A 173 4.54 -20.92 6.58
N ARG A 174 4.58 -22.22 6.27
CA ARG A 174 5.58 -23.19 6.73
C ARG A 174 6.45 -23.73 5.60
N ILE A 175 5.95 -23.66 4.37
CA ILE A 175 6.69 -24.12 3.19
C ILE A 175 7.80 -23.12 2.84
N ARG A 176 8.81 -23.61 2.12
CA ARG A 176 9.93 -22.77 1.67
C ARG A 176 9.50 -21.91 0.48
N PRO A 177 10.07 -20.72 0.28
CA PRO A 177 9.89 -19.95 -0.95
C PRO A 177 10.23 -20.80 -2.18
N GLY A 178 9.49 -20.60 -3.27
CA GLY A 178 9.58 -21.37 -4.50
C GLY A 178 8.69 -22.61 -4.54
N LEU A 179 8.08 -23.02 -3.42
CA LEU A 179 7.00 -24.01 -3.43
C LEU A 179 5.63 -23.30 -3.55
N PRO A 180 4.71 -23.83 -4.36
CA PRO A 180 3.38 -23.24 -4.54
C PRO A 180 2.50 -23.48 -3.31
N ILE A 181 1.54 -22.59 -3.10
CA ILE A 181 0.48 -22.75 -2.11
C ILE A 181 -0.83 -23.05 -2.83
N TYR A 182 -1.47 -24.18 -2.51
CA TYR A 182 -2.82 -24.50 -2.97
C TYR A 182 -3.82 -24.29 -1.82
N GLU A 183 -4.60 -23.22 -1.91
CA GLU A 183 -5.68 -22.96 -0.96
C GLU A 183 -6.94 -23.76 -1.31
N CYS A 184 -7.84 -23.87 -0.33
CA CYS A 184 -9.19 -24.32 -0.62
C CYS A 184 -9.91 -23.26 -1.47
N ASN A 185 -10.72 -23.71 -2.40
CA ASN A 185 -11.37 -22.90 -3.42
C ASN A 185 -12.90 -22.87 -3.23
N LYS A 186 -13.63 -22.17 -4.10
CA LYS A 186 -15.09 -22.05 -4.00
C LYS A 186 -15.87 -23.35 -4.21
N ARG A 187 -15.25 -24.39 -4.77
CA ARG A 187 -15.83 -25.75 -4.93
C ARG A 187 -15.62 -26.62 -3.70
N CYS A 188 -14.80 -26.20 -2.73
CA CYS A 188 -14.57 -26.95 -1.50
C CYS A 188 -15.75 -26.85 -0.53
N HIS A 189 -16.04 -27.92 0.19
CA HIS A 189 -17.11 -27.96 1.19
C HIS A 189 -16.78 -27.15 2.46
N CYS A 190 -15.48 -26.96 2.76
CA CYS A 190 -15.03 -26.23 3.95
C CYS A 190 -15.41 -24.73 3.88
N GLY A 191 -15.86 -24.19 5.01
CA GLY A 191 -16.29 -22.80 5.13
C GLY A 191 -15.17 -21.76 5.04
N ILE A 192 -15.53 -20.48 5.19
CA ILE A 192 -14.61 -19.34 5.11
C ILE A 192 -13.53 -19.36 6.20
N ASP A 193 -13.83 -19.96 7.34
CA ASP A 193 -12.90 -20.08 8.47
C ASP A 193 -11.89 -21.22 8.32
N CYS A 194 -11.93 -21.96 7.20
CA CYS A 194 -10.96 -23.01 6.89
C CYS A 194 -9.51 -22.49 7.04
N PRO A 195 -8.63 -23.20 7.78
CA PRO A 195 -7.23 -22.81 7.94
C PRO A 195 -6.43 -22.75 6.64
N ASN A 196 -6.92 -23.41 5.58
CA ASN A 196 -6.34 -23.38 4.23
C ASN A 196 -6.98 -22.33 3.32
N ARG A 197 -7.53 -21.25 3.91
CA ARG A 197 -8.05 -20.05 3.25
C ARG A 197 -7.44 -18.82 3.94
N VAL A 198 -6.19 -18.47 3.65
CA VAL A 198 -5.48 -17.35 4.28
C VAL A 198 -5.43 -16.14 3.35
N VAL A 199 -4.94 -16.32 2.13
CA VAL A 199 -4.73 -15.27 1.12
C VAL A 199 -6.08 -14.70 0.68
N GLN A 200 -7.05 -15.57 0.38
CA GLN A 200 -8.40 -15.15 -0.04
C GLN A 200 -9.20 -14.38 1.02
N ARG A 201 -8.76 -14.34 2.29
CA ARG A 201 -9.39 -13.46 3.31
C ARG A 201 -8.99 -11.99 3.14
N GLY A 202 -8.04 -11.70 2.26
CA GLY A 202 -7.54 -10.36 2.01
C GLY A 202 -6.76 -9.78 3.19
N ILE A 203 -6.46 -8.49 3.10
CA ILE A 203 -5.60 -7.77 4.05
C ILE A 203 -6.23 -7.76 5.45
N GLN A 204 -5.51 -8.30 6.45
CA GLN A 204 -5.96 -8.35 7.84
C GLN A 204 -5.42 -7.19 8.70
N TYR A 205 -4.31 -6.59 8.29
CA TYR A 205 -3.57 -5.58 9.05
C TYR A 205 -3.88 -4.18 8.56
N SER A 206 -3.93 -3.22 9.47
CA SER A 206 -4.03 -1.81 9.06
C SER A 206 -2.70 -1.33 8.48
N LEU A 207 -2.73 -0.79 7.26
CA LEU A 207 -1.56 -0.35 6.50
C LEU A 207 -1.65 1.14 6.21
N CYS A 208 -0.53 1.79 5.94
CA CYS A 208 -0.49 3.21 5.60
C CYS A 208 0.35 3.42 4.34
N ILE A 209 -0.29 3.94 3.30
CA ILE A 209 0.40 4.54 2.15
C ILE A 209 0.96 5.88 2.65
N PHE A 210 2.28 6.06 2.58
CA PHE A 210 2.94 7.26 3.08
C PHE A 210 3.96 7.80 2.12
N LYS A 211 4.16 9.13 2.11
CA LYS A 211 5.24 9.76 1.34
C LYS A 211 6.57 9.57 2.07
N THR A 212 7.55 8.97 1.40
CA THR A 212 8.91 8.80 1.91
C THR A 212 9.66 10.14 1.91
N ASP A 213 10.54 10.36 2.88
CA ASP A 213 11.32 11.60 3.04
C ASP A 213 12.67 11.57 2.31
N ASN A 214 13.03 10.42 1.73
CA ASN A 214 14.28 10.17 1.03
C ASN A 214 14.15 10.12 -0.49
N GLY A 215 13.03 10.58 -1.04
CA GLY A 215 12.85 10.75 -2.49
C GLY A 215 12.43 9.48 -3.25
N ARG A 216 12.11 8.38 -2.58
CA ARG A 216 11.60 7.15 -3.22
C ARG A 216 10.12 7.23 -3.60
N GLY A 217 9.49 8.37 -3.38
CA GLY A 217 8.07 8.56 -3.65
C GLY A 217 7.19 7.99 -2.54
N TRP A 218 6.12 7.32 -2.92
CA TRP A 218 5.21 6.67 -1.97
C TRP A 218 5.80 5.35 -1.47
N GLY A 219 5.42 4.98 -0.25
CA GLY A 219 5.80 3.72 0.40
C GLY A 219 4.59 3.16 1.16
N VAL A 220 4.70 1.91 1.62
CA VAL A 220 3.69 1.30 2.51
C VAL A 220 4.35 0.94 3.82
N LYS A 221 3.70 1.25 4.94
CA LYS A 221 4.12 0.78 6.27
C LYS A 221 2.96 0.14 7.01
N THR A 222 3.26 -0.75 7.93
CA THR A 222 2.23 -1.35 8.80
C THR A 222 1.94 -0.45 10.01
N MET A 223 0.69 -0.43 10.48
CA MET A 223 0.28 0.32 11.68
C MET A 223 0.37 -0.53 12.95
N GLU A 224 0.64 -1.81 12.82
CA GLU A 224 0.65 -2.80 13.90
C GLU A 224 1.78 -3.82 13.71
N ARG A 225 2.01 -4.66 14.71
CA ARG A 225 3.07 -5.67 14.62
C ARG A 225 2.62 -6.84 13.74
N ILE A 226 3.36 -7.13 12.68
CA ILE A 226 3.16 -8.33 11.85
C ILE A 226 4.10 -9.44 12.33
N ARG A 227 3.58 -10.66 12.49
CA ARG A 227 4.38 -11.83 12.88
C ARG A 227 5.11 -12.39 11.66
N LYS A 228 6.23 -13.06 11.93
CA LYS A 228 6.97 -13.80 10.90
C LYS A 228 6.04 -14.81 10.21
N ASN A 229 6.24 -14.98 8.91
CA ASN A 229 5.54 -15.91 8.03
C ASN A 229 4.04 -15.65 7.91
N THR A 230 3.53 -14.47 8.27
CA THR A 230 2.10 -14.14 8.11
C THR A 230 1.87 -13.44 6.77
N PHE A 231 0.73 -13.75 6.14
CA PHE A 231 0.24 -13.07 4.93
C PHE A 231 0.01 -11.58 5.20
N VAL A 232 0.36 -10.74 4.22
CA VAL A 232 0.25 -9.28 4.33
C VAL A 232 -0.67 -8.70 3.26
N MET A 233 -0.41 -9.00 1.99
CA MET A 233 -1.18 -8.51 0.83
C MET A 233 -0.86 -9.35 -0.41
N GLU A 234 -1.66 -9.20 -1.47
CA GLU A 234 -1.37 -9.75 -2.79
C GLU A 234 -0.75 -8.67 -3.70
N TYR A 235 -0.02 -9.08 -4.73
CA TYR A 235 0.37 -8.20 -5.83
C TYR A 235 -0.64 -8.33 -6.97
N VAL A 236 -1.42 -7.28 -7.18
CA VAL A 236 -2.54 -7.27 -8.12
C VAL A 236 -2.32 -6.19 -9.18
N GLY A 237 -2.68 -6.51 -10.42
CA GLY A 237 -2.63 -5.62 -11.57
C GLY A 237 -3.43 -6.15 -12.74
N GLU A 238 -3.14 -5.64 -13.94
CA GLU A 238 -3.62 -6.20 -15.20
C GLU A 238 -2.75 -7.39 -15.62
N ILE A 239 -3.34 -8.55 -15.87
CA ILE A 239 -2.61 -9.69 -16.45
C ILE A 239 -2.53 -9.45 -17.95
N ILE A 240 -1.32 -9.41 -18.48
CA ILE A 240 -1.02 -9.24 -19.90
C ILE A 240 -0.04 -10.33 -20.35
N THR A 241 0.12 -10.52 -21.66
CA THR A 241 1.18 -11.40 -22.19
C THR A 241 2.54 -10.74 -22.01
N THR A 242 3.61 -11.53 -21.91
CA THR A 242 4.98 -11.02 -21.83
C THR A 242 5.33 -10.13 -23.04
N GLU A 243 4.82 -10.45 -24.24
CA GLU A 243 4.99 -9.63 -25.44
C GLU A 243 4.38 -8.23 -25.29
N GLU A 244 3.17 -8.13 -24.72
CA GLU A 244 2.53 -6.84 -24.42
C GLU A 244 3.28 -6.10 -23.32
N ALA A 245 3.80 -6.82 -22.31
CA ALA A 245 4.61 -6.24 -21.26
C ALA A 245 5.91 -5.63 -21.79
N ASP A 246 6.59 -6.31 -22.73
CA ASP A 246 7.78 -5.78 -23.41
C ASP A 246 7.47 -4.53 -24.23
N CYS A 247 6.33 -4.53 -24.96
CA CYS A 247 5.86 -3.36 -25.70
C CYS A 247 5.63 -2.15 -24.78
N ARG A 248 5.02 -2.36 -23.61
CA ARG A 248 4.80 -1.30 -22.61
C ARG A 248 6.07 -0.91 -21.86
N GLY A 249 6.96 -1.87 -21.59
CA GLY A 249 8.21 -1.71 -20.84
C GLY A 249 9.11 -0.63 -21.43
N HIS A 250 9.17 -0.53 -22.76
CA HIS A 250 9.91 0.54 -23.45
C HIS A 250 9.46 1.97 -23.12
N ILE A 251 8.21 2.14 -22.68
CA ILE A 251 7.67 3.41 -22.20
C ILE A 251 8.03 3.58 -20.72
N TYR A 252 7.82 2.54 -19.91
CA TYR A 252 8.04 2.57 -18.45
C TYR A 252 9.51 2.73 -18.04
N ASP A 253 10.44 2.13 -18.79
CA ASP A 253 11.88 2.25 -18.56
C ASP A 253 12.36 3.71 -18.65
N LYS A 254 11.77 4.49 -19.56
CA LYS A 254 12.06 5.93 -19.70
C LYS A 254 11.52 6.74 -18.53
N GLU A 255 10.48 6.25 -17.87
CA GLU A 255 9.84 6.86 -16.70
C GLU A 255 10.44 6.37 -15.37
N GLY A 256 11.34 5.36 -15.41
CA GLY A 256 11.92 4.74 -14.22
C GLY A 256 10.89 3.95 -13.38
N ALA A 257 9.78 3.54 -14.01
CA ALA A 257 8.69 2.84 -13.37
C ALA A 257 8.92 1.32 -13.40
N THR A 258 8.70 0.64 -12.26
CA THR A 258 8.88 -0.82 -12.12
C THR A 258 7.60 -1.45 -11.57
N TYR A 259 6.61 -1.58 -12.46
CA TYR A 259 5.29 -2.12 -12.13
C TYR A 259 4.96 -3.45 -12.84
N LEU A 260 5.91 -3.98 -13.60
CA LEU A 260 5.79 -5.27 -14.27
C LEU A 260 6.31 -6.38 -13.35
N PHE A 261 5.51 -7.43 -13.18
CA PHE A 261 5.87 -8.62 -12.42
C PHE A 261 5.65 -9.87 -13.26
N ASP A 262 6.74 -10.49 -13.71
CA ASP A 262 6.72 -11.70 -14.55
C ASP A 262 6.16 -12.89 -13.76
N LEU A 263 5.24 -13.66 -14.35
CA LEU A 263 4.64 -14.85 -13.73
C LEU A 263 5.45 -16.11 -14.04
N ASP A 264 6.76 -16.07 -13.79
CA ASP A 264 7.77 -17.05 -14.20
C ASP A 264 7.80 -18.37 -13.38
N TYR A 265 6.68 -18.79 -12.80
CA TYR A 265 6.64 -19.99 -11.95
C TYR A 265 6.87 -21.29 -12.72
N VAL A 266 6.21 -21.44 -13.88
CA VAL A 266 6.39 -22.59 -14.79
C VAL A 266 6.80 -22.19 -16.19
N ASP A 267 6.36 -21.01 -16.65
CA ASP A 267 6.62 -20.46 -17.98
C ASP A 267 6.59 -18.93 -17.91
N ASP A 268 7.19 -18.26 -18.90
CA ASP A 268 7.29 -16.80 -19.00
C ASP A 268 6.28 -16.24 -20.01
N GLU A 269 5.03 -16.70 -19.94
CA GLU A 269 3.96 -16.35 -20.89
C GLU A 269 3.18 -15.08 -20.49
N TYR A 270 3.10 -14.80 -19.19
CA TYR A 270 2.26 -13.74 -18.63
C TYR A 270 3.01 -12.85 -17.63
N THR A 271 2.57 -11.60 -17.55
CA THR A 271 3.09 -10.57 -16.65
C THR A 271 1.93 -9.85 -15.99
N VAL A 272 2.07 -9.49 -14.71
CA VAL A 272 1.15 -8.57 -14.02
C VAL A 272 1.67 -7.14 -14.15
N ASP A 273 0.90 -6.28 -14.80
CA ASP A 273 1.16 -4.85 -14.93
C ASP A 273 0.32 -4.05 -13.92
N ALA A 274 1.00 -3.50 -12.91
CA ALA A 274 0.38 -2.68 -11.88
C ALA A 274 0.44 -1.16 -12.16
N ALA A 275 0.82 -0.71 -13.36
CA ALA A 275 1.07 0.72 -13.64
C ALA A 275 -0.21 1.57 -13.55
N HIS A 276 -1.31 1.07 -14.11
CA HIS A 276 -2.60 1.79 -14.18
C HIS A 276 -3.68 1.20 -13.28
N TYR A 277 -3.63 -0.10 -13.06
CA TYR A 277 -4.56 -0.83 -12.21
C TYR A 277 -3.74 -1.58 -11.18
N GLY A 278 -4.00 -1.39 -9.89
CA GLY A 278 -3.32 -2.18 -8.86
C GLY A 278 -3.96 -2.01 -7.49
N ASN A 279 -3.43 -2.72 -6.50
CA ASN A 279 -3.84 -2.55 -5.11
C ASN A 279 -2.76 -1.79 -4.31
N ILE A 280 -2.76 -1.91 -2.98
CA ILE A 280 -1.76 -1.28 -2.12
C ILE A 280 -0.32 -1.72 -2.41
N SER A 281 -0.11 -2.90 -3.02
CA SER A 281 1.21 -3.42 -3.40
C SER A 281 1.93 -2.52 -4.41
N HIS A 282 1.19 -1.76 -5.22
CA HIS A 282 1.73 -0.79 -6.17
C HIS A 282 2.69 0.21 -5.49
N PHE A 283 2.45 0.54 -4.22
CA PHE A 283 3.24 1.52 -3.47
C PHE A 283 4.34 0.89 -2.61
N VAL A 284 4.56 -0.43 -2.68
CA VAL A 284 5.55 -1.12 -1.84
C VAL A 284 6.92 -0.99 -2.49
N ASN A 285 7.88 -0.39 -1.78
CA ASN A 285 9.21 -0.13 -2.31
C ASN A 285 10.13 -1.37 -2.32
N HIS A 286 11.19 -1.25 -3.13
CA HIS A 286 12.29 -2.18 -3.13
C HIS A 286 13.16 -2.10 -1.86
N SER A 287 13.65 -3.24 -1.39
CA SER A 287 14.80 -3.33 -0.46
C SER A 287 15.67 -4.54 -0.82
N CYS A 288 16.98 -4.42 -0.57
CA CYS A 288 17.95 -5.52 -0.66
C CYS A 288 17.94 -6.43 0.57
N ASP A 289 17.39 -5.96 1.69
CA ASP A 289 17.07 -6.76 2.87
C ASP A 289 15.56 -6.61 3.15
N PRO A 290 14.72 -7.23 2.31
CA PRO A 290 13.28 -7.05 2.38
C PRO A 290 12.66 -7.75 3.59
N ASN A 291 11.55 -7.22 4.07
CA ASN A 291 10.74 -7.86 5.10
C ASN A 291 9.53 -8.63 4.54
N LEU A 292 9.32 -8.60 3.23
CA LEU A 292 8.32 -9.40 2.50
C LEU A 292 8.97 -10.40 1.54
N GLN A 293 8.31 -11.54 1.39
CA GLN A 293 8.68 -12.63 0.47
C GLN A 293 7.47 -13.00 -0.38
N VAL A 294 7.74 -13.26 -1.66
CA VAL A 294 6.75 -13.68 -2.65
C VAL A 294 6.48 -15.19 -2.57
N TYR A 295 5.20 -15.56 -2.66
CA TYR A 295 4.72 -16.92 -2.86
C TYR A 295 3.69 -16.96 -3.99
N ASN A 296 3.76 -18.01 -4.80
CA ASN A 296 2.75 -18.34 -5.81
C ASN A 296 1.60 -19.08 -5.15
N VAL A 297 0.37 -18.64 -5.42
CA VAL A 297 -0.84 -19.14 -4.77
C VAL A 297 -1.89 -19.50 -5.80
N PHE A 298 -2.47 -20.69 -5.65
CA PHE A 298 -3.53 -21.22 -6.48
C PHE A 298 -4.78 -21.42 -5.63
N ILE A 299 -5.90 -20.89 -6.10
CA ILE A 299 -7.18 -20.90 -5.38
C ILE A 299 -8.25 -21.41 -6.35
N ASP A 300 -8.95 -20.50 -7.01
CA ASP A 300 -10.00 -20.82 -7.97
C ASP A 300 -9.46 -21.06 -9.38
N ASN A 301 -8.21 -20.69 -9.67
CA ASN A 301 -7.48 -21.05 -10.88
C ASN A 301 -6.29 -21.94 -10.51
N LEU A 302 -6.15 -23.08 -11.18
CA LEU A 302 -5.03 -24.01 -11.01
C LEU A 302 -4.08 -24.03 -12.21
N ASP A 303 -4.29 -23.17 -13.22
CA ASP A 303 -3.32 -22.98 -14.29
C ASP A 303 -2.03 -22.40 -13.70
N GLU A 304 -0.97 -23.21 -13.71
CA GLU A 304 0.31 -22.87 -13.08
C GLU A 304 1.00 -21.67 -13.74
N ARG A 305 0.59 -21.30 -14.97
CA ARG A 305 1.06 -20.11 -15.69
C ARG A 305 0.44 -18.81 -15.17
N LEU A 306 -0.64 -18.90 -14.39
CA LEU A 306 -1.38 -17.76 -13.88
C LEU A 306 -1.54 -17.84 -12.35
N PRO A 307 -0.42 -17.90 -11.59
CA PRO A 307 -0.47 -17.90 -10.14
C PRO A 307 -0.92 -16.54 -9.60
N ARG A 308 -1.58 -16.55 -8.43
CA ARG A 308 -1.71 -15.33 -7.64
C ARG A 308 -0.41 -15.06 -6.89
N ILE A 309 0.00 -13.80 -6.83
CA ILE A 309 1.22 -13.38 -6.14
C ILE A 309 0.85 -12.91 -4.73
N ALA A 310 1.32 -13.60 -3.70
CA ALA A 310 1.07 -13.24 -2.31
C ALA A 310 2.36 -12.87 -1.56
N PHE A 311 2.30 -11.81 -0.76
CA PHE A 311 3.39 -11.37 0.11
C PHE A 311 3.21 -11.87 1.54
N PHE A 312 4.24 -12.55 2.04
CA PHE A 312 4.34 -13.03 3.42
C PHE A 312 5.54 -12.38 4.12
N ALA A 313 5.41 -12.09 5.42
CA ALA A 313 6.49 -11.51 6.20
C ALA A 313 7.66 -12.50 6.39
N THR A 314 8.90 -12.09 6.13
CA THR A 314 10.11 -12.94 6.34
C THR A 314 10.55 -13.01 7.80
N ARG A 315 10.18 -11.98 8.57
CA ARG A 315 10.50 -11.80 10.00
C ARG A 315 9.36 -11.08 10.71
N GLY A 316 9.50 -10.87 12.02
CA GLY A 316 8.60 -9.96 12.72
C GLY A 316 8.82 -8.52 12.25
N ILE A 317 7.74 -7.82 11.90
CA ILE A 317 7.73 -6.43 11.43
C ILE A 317 7.09 -5.57 12.51
N LYS A 318 7.74 -4.47 12.88
CA LYS A 318 7.24 -3.58 13.94
C LYS A 318 6.16 -2.64 13.40
N ALA A 319 5.29 -2.17 14.29
CA ALA A 319 4.38 -1.08 13.98
C ALA A 319 5.18 0.16 13.51
N GLY A 320 4.74 0.77 12.41
CA GLY A 320 5.39 1.91 11.76
C GLY A 320 6.53 1.55 10.80
N GLU A 321 6.94 0.29 10.72
CA GLU A 321 8.01 -0.15 9.82
C GLU A 321 7.53 -0.23 8.37
N GLU A 322 8.35 0.27 7.43
CA GLU A 322 8.08 0.20 6.00
C GLU A 322 8.14 -1.24 5.49
N LEU A 323 7.17 -1.61 4.67
CA LEU A 323 7.08 -2.89 3.99
C LEU A 323 7.85 -2.80 2.67
N THR A 324 8.69 -3.79 2.42
CA THR A 324 9.55 -3.82 1.24
C THR A 324 9.75 -5.25 0.74
N PHE A 325 9.91 -5.41 -0.58
CA PHE A 325 10.28 -6.67 -1.22
C PHE A 325 11.47 -6.49 -2.17
N ASP A 326 12.10 -7.58 -2.59
CA ASP A 326 13.16 -7.53 -3.58
C ASP A 326 12.54 -7.54 -4.99
N TYR A 327 12.75 -6.49 -5.77
CA TYR A 327 12.22 -6.39 -7.14
C TYR A 327 12.94 -7.35 -8.09
N LYS A 328 14.08 -7.91 -7.66
CA LYS A 328 14.95 -8.78 -8.46
C LYS A 328 14.96 -10.21 -7.98
N MET A 329 13.86 -10.71 -7.41
CA MET A 329 13.73 -12.12 -7.02
C MET A 329 13.86 -13.14 -8.17
N LYS A 330 14.26 -12.73 -9.39
CA LYS A 330 14.58 -13.62 -10.51
C LYS A 330 15.49 -14.76 -10.04
N SER A 331 15.13 -15.96 -10.50
CA SER A 331 15.77 -17.22 -10.14
C SER A 331 17.30 -17.13 -10.21
N LYS A 332 17.95 -17.74 -9.22
CA LYS A 332 19.41 -17.76 -9.12
C LYS A 332 20.02 -18.59 -10.25
N TRP A 333 20.21 -18.01 -11.44
CA TRP A 333 21.18 -18.56 -12.41
C TRP A 333 21.74 -17.48 -13.35
N GLY A 334 23.01 -17.13 -13.12
CA GLY A 334 23.93 -16.64 -14.15
C GLY A 334 23.76 -15.20 -14.65
N SER A 335 24.49 -14.25 -14.05
CA SER A 335 25.35 -13.30 -14.79
C SER A 335 26.11 -12.36 -13.83
N ALA A 336 27.29 -11.92 -14.27
CA ALA A 336 28.32 -11.29 -13.45
C ALA A 336 27.91 -9.95 -12.80
N LYS A 337 28.39 -9.76 -11.57
CA LYS A 337 28.11 -8.62 -10.67
C LYS A 337 28.86 -7.36 -11.10
N LYS A 338 28.14 -6.28 -11.44
CA LYS A 338 28.67 -4.90 -11.49
C LYS A 338 27.75 -3.95 -10.73
N LYS A 339 28.29 -3.21 -9.75
CA LYS A 339 27.57 -2.26 -8.89
C LYS A 339 26.82 -1.19 -9.72
N ASN A 340 25.53 -0.97 -9.46
CA ASN A 340 24.71 0.06 -10.13
C ASN A 340 24.21 1.11 -9.12
N LEU A 341 24.30 2.39 -9.47
CA LEU A 341 23.99 3.55 -8.62
C LEU A 341 22.49 3.66 -8.27
N ALA A 342 21.61 3.16 -9.14
CA ALA A 342 20.15 3.26 -8.99
C ALA A 342 19.57 2.45 -7.82
N CYS A 343 20.18 1.32 -7.45
CA CYS A 343 19.70 0.53 -6.29
C CYS A 343 20.04 1.21 -4.94
N VAL A 344 21.12 1.99 -4.90
CA VAL A 344 21.50 2.78 -3.71
C VAL A 344 20.43 3.84 -3.40
N LEU A 345 19.89 4.49 -4.44
CA LEU A 345 18.80 5.46 -4.31
C LEU A 345 17.48 4.83 -3.82
N MET A 346 17.20 3.58 -4.19
CA MET A 346 15.93 2.91 -3.88
C MET A 346 15.91 2.16 -2.54
N CYS A 347 17.05 1.69 -2.05
CA CYS A 347 17.12 0.82 -0.88
C CYS A 347 17.43 1.57 0.42
N SER A 348 18.14 2.71 0.35
CA SER A 348 18.61 3.50 1.52
C SER A 348 19.41 2.72 2.58
N LEU A 349 19.71 1.44 2.36
CA LEU A 349 20.60 0.63 3.19
C LEU A 349 22.05 0.89 2.82
N GLU A 350 22.92 1.04 3.82
CA GLU A 350 24.37 0.88 3.65
C GLU A 350 24.86 -0.34 4.44
N PRO A 351 25.52 -1.32 3.80
CA PRO A 351 25.82 -1.39 2.36
C PRO A 351 24.63 -1.91 1.53
N CYS A 352 24.24 -1.17 0.48
CA CYS A 352 23.31 -1.65 -0.55
C CYS A 352 24.01 -2.69 -1.44
N THR A 353 23.44 -3.89 -1.55
CA THR A 353 23.99 -5.00 -2.34
C THR A 353 23.30 -5.22 -3.68
N GLY A 354 22.20 -4.52 -3.95
CA GLY A 354 21.37 -4.72 -5.13
C GLY A 354 21.86 -3.95 -6.36
N LEU A 355 21.42 -4.43 -7.52
CA LEU A 355 21.68 -3.84 -8.83
C LEU A 355 20.33 -3.36 -9.35
N PHE A 356 20.19 -2.18 -9.93
CA PHE A 356 19.09 -1.89 -10.88
C PHE A 356 19.61 -2.21 -12.29
N SER A 357 18.75 -2.47 -13.26
CA SER A 357 19.16 -2.66 -14.67
C SER A 357 18.39 -1.65 -15.49
#